data_AF-A0A9X2K0U1-F1
#
_entry.id   AF-A0A9X2K0U1-F1
#
_cell.length_a   1.000
_cell.length_b   1.000
_cell.length_c   1.000
_cell.angle_alpha   90.00
_cell.angle_beta   90.00
_cell.angle_gamma   90.00
#
_symmetry.space_group_name_H-M   'P 1'
#
loop_
_entity.id
_entity.type
_entity.pdbx_description
1 polymer ?
#
loop_
_entity_poly.entity_id
_entity_poly.type
_entity_poly.pdbx_seq_one_letter_code
_entity_poly.pdbx_strand_id
1 'polypeptide(L)'
;MPVEVVAIGQGGPLFVAGTPEHVADEIARWADESGATGFNLMQYLSPGTAEDFIELVVPELQRRGRCRTSYEEPTLRERLLGRGVRRLPATHQGPRTGAG
;
A
#
# COMPACT_ATOMS: atom_id res chain seq x y z
N MET A 1 27.56 0.21 -6.39
CA MET A 1 27.05 -0.76 -7.38
C MET A 1 25.66 -0.27 -7.76
N PRO A 2 25.40 0.25 -8.98
CA PRO A 2 24.03 0.55 -9.35
C PRO A 2 23.36 -0.81 -9.61
N VAL A 3 22.44 -1.20 -8.73
CA VAL A 3 21.58 -2.36 -8.99
C VAL A 3 20.31 -1.77 -9.59
N GLU A 4 20.22 -1.84 -10.91
CA GLU A 4 18.98 -1.54 -11.63
C GLU A 4 18.43 -2.90 -12.11
N VAL A 5 17.31 -3.34 -11.53
CA VAL A 5 16.48 -4.39 -12.10
C VAL A 5 15.02 -3.99 -11.91
N VAL A 6 14.41 -3.58 -13.02
CA VAL A 6 12.96 -3.36 -13.18
C VAL A 6 12.37 -4.55 -13.94
N ALA A 7 11.44 -5.26 -13.31
CA ALA A 7 10.38 -6.08 -13.92
C ALA A 7 9.38 -6.44 -12.80
N ILE A 8 8.05 -6.39 -12.93
CA ILE A 8 7.23 -6.84 -14.07
C ILE A 8 5.94 -6.00 -14.16
N GLY A 9 5.83 -5.17 -15.21
CA GLY A 9 4.56 -4.65 -15.72
C GLY A 9 3.84 -5.60 -16.68
N GLN A 10 4.09 -6.91 -16.57
CA GLN A 10 3.56 -7.96 -17.46
C GLN A 10 3.10 -9.18 -16.62
N GLY A 11 2.27 -8.95 -15.61
CA GLY A 11 1.53 -10.03 -14.93
C GLY A 11 2.13 -10.66 -13.67
N GLY A 12 3.15 -10.05 -13.04
CA GLY A 12 3.62 -10.49 -11.71
C GLY A 12 4.00 -9.33 -10.80
N PRO A 13 4.47 -9.61 -9.58
CA PRO A 13 4.65 -8.59 -8.54
C PRO A 13 5.79 -7.62 -8.89
N LEU A 14 5.60 -6.35 -8.55
CA LEU A 14 6.67 -5.35 -8.54
C LEU A 14 7.79 -5.82 -7.60
N PHE A 15 9.01 -5.95 -8.14
CA PHE A 15 10.22 -6.17 -7.36
C PHE A 15 11.15 -4.97 -7.49
N VAL A 16 11.59 -4.42 -6.35
CA VAL A 16 12.51 -3.29 -6.29
C VAL A 16 13.53 -3.58 -5.20
N ALA A 17 14.81 -3.34 -5.50
CA ALA A 17 15.91 -3.46 -4.53
C ALA A 17 16.84 -2.26 -4.69
N GLY A 18 17.16 -1.57 -3.59
CA GLY A 18 17.98 -0.38 -3.61
C GLY A 18 17.99 0.33 -2.25
N THR A 19 18.34 1.62 -2.25
CA THR A 19 18.24 2.44 -1.03
C THR A 19 16.77 2.72 -0.69
N PRO A 20 16.47 3.12 0.56
CA PRO A 20 15.10 3.41 0.96
C PRO A 20 14.44 4.51 0.10
N GLU A 21 15.21 5.53 -0.30
CA GLU A 21 14.75 6.60 -1.20
C GLU A 21 14.38 6.05 -2.57
N HIS A 22 15.22 5.17 -3.13
CA HIS A 22 14.98 4.56 -4.44
C HIS A 22 13.72 3.66 -4.41
N VAL A 23 13.55 2.86 -3.35
CA VAL A 23 12.34 2.05 -3.20
C VAL A 23 11.10 2.94 -3.07
N ALA A 24 11.17 4.03 -2.31
CA ALA A 24 10.07 4.99 -2.18
C ALA A 24 9.77 5.74 -3.49
N ASP A 25 10.79 6.05 -4.30
CA ASP A 25 10.64 6.63 -5.65
C ASP A 25 9.84 5.69 -6.55
N GLU A 26 10.22 4.42 -6.60
CA GLU A 26 9.54 3.43 -7.44
C GLU A 26 8.11 3.16 -6.98
N ILE A 27 7.84 3.07 -5.68
CA ILE A 27 6.47 2.93 -5.15
C ILE A 27 5.61 4.12 -5.57
N ALA A 28 6.12 5.35 -5.44
CA ALA A 28 5.38 6.56 -5.82
C ALA A 28 5.12 6.61 -7.33
N ARG A 29 6.15 6.34 -8.14
CA ARG A 29 6.07 6.30 -9.60
C ARG A 29 5.01 5.29 -10.06
N TRP A 30 5.05 4.08 -9.53
CA TRP A 30 4.07 3.04 -9.85
C TRP A 30 2.65 3.42 -9.43
N ALA A 31 2.47 4.00 -8.24
CA ALA A 31 1.15 4.45 -7.80
C ALA A 31 0.57 5.52 -8.73
N ASP A 32 1.39 6.48 -9.15
CA ASP A 32 0.97 7.58 -10.02
C ASP A 32 0.67 7.11 -11.45
N GLU A 33 1.48 6.20 -12.01
CA GLU A 33 1.29 5.68 -13.37
C GLU A 33 0.11 4.70 -13.47
N SER A 34 -0.11 3.85 -12.46
CA SER A 34 -1.16 2.82 -12.47
C SER A 34 -2.49 3.28 -11.87
N GLY A 35 -2.48 4.37 -11.10
CA GLY A 35 -3.62 4.77 -10.27
C GLY A 35 -3.84 3.86 -9.04
N ALA A 36 -2.85 3.04 -8.67
CA ALA A 36 -2.95 2.18 -7.50
C ALA A 36 -3.05 3.00 -6.20
N THR A 37 -3.95 2.59 -5.31
CA THR A 37 -4.21 3.27 -4.02
C THR A 37 -3.51 2.61 -2.84
N GLY A 38 -2.81 1.50 -3.07
CA GLY A 38 -2.08 0.75 -2.07
C GLY A 38 -1.41 -0.48 -2.67
N PHE A 39 -0.55 -1.11 -1.88
CA PHE A 39 0.23 -2.28 -2.29
C PHE A 39 0.11 -3.38 -1.26
N ASN A 40 0.17 -4.63 -1.74
CA ASN A 40 0.40 -5.79 -0.89
C ASN A 40 1.90 -6.02 -0.80
N LEU A 41 2.47 -5.96 0.39
CA LEU A 41 3.88 -6.27 0.63
C LEU A 41 4.06 -7.79 0.71
N MET A 42 4.79 -8.36 -0.25
CA MET A 42 5.23 -9.76 -0.16
C MET A 42 6.58 -9.83 0.57
N GLN A 43 6.71 -10.80 1.48
CA GLN A 43 7.94 -11.01 2.24
C GLN A 43 8.78 -12.11 1.60
N TYR A 44 10.07 -11.83 1.42
CA TYR A 44 11.07 -12.85 1.07
C TYR A 44 11.65 -13.52 2.31
N LEU A 45 11.76 -12.76 3.40
CA LEU A 45 12.14 -13.23 4.71
C LEU A 45 11.17 -12.68 5.76
N SER A 46 10.63 -13.56 6.60
CA SER A 46 9.70 -13.18 7.66
C SER A 46 10.37 -13.32 9.03
N PRO A 47 10.37 -12.26 9.88
CA PRO A 47 9.75 -10.95 9.67
C PRO A 47 10.63 -9.92 8.91
N GLY A 48 11.91 -10.21 8.66
CA GLY A 48 12.91 -9.22 8.23
C GLY A 48 12.53 -8.29 7.08
N THR A 49 11.87 -8.79 6.01
CA THR A 49 11.41 -7.92 4.91
C THR A 49 10.43 -6.85 5.38
N ALA A 50 9.55 -7.17 6.33
CA ALA A 50 8.61 -6.19 6.87
C ALA A 50 9.32 -5.21 7.82
N GLU A 51 10.26 -5.70 8.62
CA GLU A 51 11.07 -4.87 9.53
C GLU A 51 11.87 -3.82 8.74
N ASP A 52 12.64 -4.25 7.73
CA ASP A 52 13.40 -3.34 6.87
C ASP A 52 12.48 -2.32 6.18
N PHE A 53 11.32 -2.76 5.68
CA PHE A 53 10.36 -1.86 5.04
C PHE A 53 9.79 -0.82 6.02
N ILE A 54 9.43 -1.23 7.23
CA ILE A 54 8.89 -0.36 8.28
C ILE A 54 9.94 0.63 8.77
N GLU A 55 11.16 0.18 9.00
CA GLU A 55 12.22 1.00 9.59
C GLU A 55 12.82 1.96 8.56
N LEU A 56 12.94 1.53 7.31
CA LEU A 56 13.68 2.28 6.30
C LEU A 56 12.77 2.97 5.28
N VAL A 57 11.74 2.30 4.77
CA VAL A 57 10.93 2.80 3.63
C VAL A 57 9.70 3.59 4.09
N VAL A 58 9.03 3.18 5.17
CA VAL A 58 7.85 3.91 5.68
C VAL A 58 8.18 5.37 6.02
N PRO A 59 9.30 5.72 6.68
CA PRO A 59 9.64 7.12 6.94
C PRO A 59 9.81 7.95 5.67
N GLU A 60 10.40 7.36 4.63
CA GLU A 60 10.55 7.98 3.31
C GLU A 60 9.19 8.29 2.67
N LEU A 61 8.28 7.32 2.69
CA LEU A 61 6.92 7.48 2.17
C LEU A 61 6.10 8.48 3.00
N GLN A 62 6.27 8.50 4.32
CA GLN A 62 5.62 9.49 5.20
C GLN A 62 6.11 10.90 4.92
N ARG A 63 7.42 11.11 4.74
CA ARG A 63 8.00 12.42 4.38
C ARG A 63 7.42 12.95 3.06
N ARG A 64 7.07 12.05 2.14
CA ARG A 64 6.48 12.37 0.83
C ARG A 64 4.94 12.49 0.87
N GLY A 65 4.30 12.31 2.02
CA GLY A 65 2.84 12.31 2.14
C GLY A 65 2.16 11.11 1.48
N ARG A 66 2.90 10.02 1.23
CA ARG A 66 2.42 8.80 0.57
C ARG A 66 2.07 7.67 1.53
N CYS A 67 2.38 7.82 2.82
CA CYS A 67 1.99 6.89 3.87
C CYS A 67 1.44 7.65 5.08
N ARG A 68 0.47 7.05 5.77
CA ARG A 68 -0.14 7.63 6.97
C ARG A 68 0.84 7.62 8.14
N THR A 69 0.72 8.61 9.02
CA THR A 69 1.49 8.72 10.27
C THR A 69 0.68 8.31 11.50
N SER A 70 -0.64 8.29 11.40
CA SER A 70 -1.55 7.87 12.46
C SER A 70 -2.85 7.28 11.88
N TYR A 71 -3.62 6.59 12.72
CA TYR A 71 -4.95 6.11 12.40
C TYR A 71 -5.95 6.67 13.41
N GLU A 72 -6.94 7.40 12.94
CA GLU A 72 -7.99 7.98 13.79
C GLU A 72 -9.33 7.24 13.60
N GLU A 73 -9.51 6.58 12.46
CA GLU A 73 -10.72 5.84 12.14
C GLU A 73 -10.78 4.50 12.91
N PRO A 74 -11.93 4.18 13.53
CA PRO A 74 -12.04 3.02 14.40
C PRO A 74 -12.16 1.69 13.64
N THR A 75 -12.61 1.72 12.38
CA THR A 75 -12.76 0.50 11.57
C THR A 75 -11.85 0.48 10.35
N LEU A 76 -11.46 -0.71 9.91
CA LEU A 76 -10.69 -0.88 8.67
C LEU A 76 -11.41 -0.28 7.45
N ARG A 77 -12.74 -0.42 7.38
CA ARG A 77 -13.51 0.13 6.26
C ARG A 77 -13.44 1.65 6.22
N GLU A 78 -13.52 2.32 7.37
CA GLU A 78 -13.35 3.77 7.42
C GLU A 78 -11.93 4.20 7.04
N ARG A 79 -10.90 3.43 7.43
CA ARG A 79 -9.49 3.70 7.04
C ARG A 79 -9.27 3.57 5.53
N LEU A 80 -9.96 2.65 4.86
CA LEU A 80 -9.78 2.40 3.42
C LEU A 80 -10.71 3.23 2.53
N LEU A 81 -11.97 3.41 2.95
CA LEU A 81 -13.03 4.00 2.12
C LEU A 81 -13.47 5.40 2.59
N GLY A 82 -12.95 5.89 3.71
CA GLY A 82 -13.28 7.20 4.28
C GLY A 82 -14.16 7.14 5.52
N ARG A 83 -14.10 8.21 6.33
CA ARG A 83 -14.86 8.34 7.59
C ARG A 83 -16.36 8.20 7.39
N GLY A 84 -17.02 7.56 8.35
CA GLY A 84 -18.47 7.31 8.31
C GLY A 84 -18.88 6.07 7.52
N VAL A 85 -18.00 5.49 6.70
CA VAL A 85 -18.26 4.26 5.94
C VAL A 85 -18.05 3.01 6.82
N ARG A 86 -18.84 2.88 7.89
CA ARG A 86 -18.72 1.74 8.82
C ARG A 86 -19.25 0.44 8.25
N ARG A 87 -20.35 0.53 7.50
CA ARG A 87 -21.01 -0.59 6.83
C ARG A 87 -20.82 -0.49 5.32
N LEU A 88 -21.14 -1.57 4.63
CA LEU A 88 -21.16 -1.60 3.17
C LEU A 88 -22.13 -0.51 2.67
N PRO A 89 -21.73 0.34 1.70
CA PRO A 89 -22.61 1.31 1.09
C PRO A 89 -23.85 0.64 0.48
N ALA A 90 -24.97 1.35 0.38
CA ALA A 90 -26.20 0.82 -0.23
C ALA A 90 -26.01 0.38 -1.70
N THR A 91 -24.98 0.89 -2.37
CA THR A 91 -24.58 0.50 -3.74
C THR A 91 -23.88 -0.86 -3.79
N HIS A 92 -23.38 -1.37 -2.68
CA HIS A 92 -22.75 -2.68 -2.61
C HIS A 92 -23.81 -3.79 -2.60
N GLN A 93 -23.49 -4.99 -3.11
CA GLN A 93 -24.46 -6.09 -3.19
C GLN A 93 -24.83 -6.66 -1.81
N GLY A 94 -23.87 -6.78 -0.89
CA GLY A 94 -24.07 -7.37 0.44
C GLY A 94 -25.29 -6.84 1.23
N PRO A 95 -25.53 -5.53 1.34
CA PRO A 95 -26.73 -5.00 1.99
C PRO A 95 -28.08 -5.48 1.40
N ARG A 96 -28.10 -5.92 0.14
CA ARG A 96 -29.33 -6.35 -0.55
C ARG A 96 -29.84 -7.71 -0.07
N THR A 97 -29.01 -8.50 0.61
CA THR A 97 -29.35 -9.83 1.10
C THR A 97 -29.65 -9.86 2.60
N GLY A 98 -29.73 -8.69 3.26
CA GLY A 98 -29.95 -8.55 4.70
C GLY A 98 -31.24 -7.79 5.03
N ALA A 99 -32.36 -8.32 4.58
CA ALA A 99 -33.70 -7.99 5.08
C ALA A 99 -34.53 -9.29 5.07
N GLY A 100 -34.36 -10.06 6.15
CA GLY A 100 -35.06 -11.29 6.48
C GLY A 100 -34.84 -11.57 7.96
#